data_AF-A0A380TK07-F1
#
_entry.id   AF-A0A380TK07-F1
#
_cell.length_a   1.000
_cell.length_b   1.000
_cell.length_c   1.000
_cell.angle_alpha   90.00
_cell.angle_beta   90.00
_cell.angle_gamma   90.00
#
_symmetry.space_group_name_H-M   'P 1'
#
loop_
_entity.id
_entity.type
_entity.pdbx_description
1 polymer ?
#
loop_
_entity_poly.entity_id
_entity_poly.type
_entity_poly.pdbx_seq_one_letter_code
_entity_poly.pdbx_strand_id
1 'polypeptide(L)'
;MRISGIKVGVVTARSLDPVSFNATIKMTIAETIKLPEDTVAVISSEGLVGEKYVRLEPGRSTTLIPANGKIRETRNFRSLEDQVGEIIFLATNRPGAAAPPDM
;
A
#
# COMPACT_ATOMS: atom_id res chain seq x y z
N MET A 1 2.87 -8.70 9.42
CA MET A 1 2.01 -8.66 8.23
C MET A 1 0.62 -9.08 8.60
N ARG A 2 -0.40 -8.49 7.98
CA ARG A 2 -1.80 -8.72 8.40
C ARG A 2 -2.77 -8.88 7.23
N ILE A 3 -3.80 -9.69 7.45
CA ILE A 3 -5.00 -9.80 6.61
C ILE A 3 -6.19 -9.49 7.52
N SER A 4 -7.04 -8.55 7.13
CA SER A 4 -8.22 -8.14 7.92
C SER A 4 -7.89 -7.85 9.40
N GLY A 5 -6.71 -7.27 9.68
CA GLY A 5 -6.24 -6.95 11.03
C GLY A 5 -5.55 -8.12 11.77
N ILE A 6 -5.64 -9.35 11.29
CA ILE A 6 -5.05 -10.54 11.92
C ILE A 6 -3.60 -10.73 11.45
N LYS A 7 -2.68 -10.99 12.37
CA LYS A 7 -1.28 -11.28 12.03
C LYS A 7 -1.17 -12.65 11.35
N VAL A 8 -0.64 -12.68 10.14
CA VAL A 8 -0.50 -13.90 9.32
C VAL A 8 0.93 -14.25 8.94
N GLY A 9 1.89 -13.39 9.29
CA GLY A 9 3.28 -13.59 8.92
C GLY A 9 4.18 -12.43 9.31
N VAL A 10 5.45 -12.56 8.92
CA VAL A 10 6.53 -11.62 9.23
C VAL A 10 7.38 -11.28 8.01
N VAL A 11 7.99 -10.10 8.03
CA VAL A 11 9.03 -9.72 7.07
C VAL A 11 10.36 -10.28 7.60
N THR A 12 11.09 -10.98 6.74
CA THR A 12 12.35 -11.64 7.09
C THR A 12 13.57 -10.90 6.55
N ALA A 13 13.43 -10.18 5.43
CA ALA A 13 14.50 -9.34 4.91
C ALA A 13 13.96 -8.14 4.11
N ARG A 14 14.77 -7.10 4.06
CA ARG A 14 14.54 -5.88 3.28
C ARG A 14 15.84 -5.54 2.55
N SER A 15 15.76 -5.28 1.25
CA SER A 15 16.90 -4.87 0.44
C SER A 15 16.45 -3.83 -0.59
N LEU A 16 17.36 -2.94 -0.98
CA LEU A 16 17.16 -2.01 -2.07
C LEU A 16 17.95 -2.51 -3.28
N ASP A 17 17.29 -2.66 -4.42
CA ASP A 17 18.00 -2.94 -5.67
C ASP A 17 18.77 -1.69 -6.10
N PRO A 18 20.12 -1.73 -6.23
CA PRO A 18 20.91 -0.52 -6.45
C PRO A 18 20.81 0.04 -7.87
N VAL A 19 20.19 -0.68 -8.80
CA VAL A 19 20.05 -0.26 -10.21
C VAL A 19 18.68 0.37 -10.44
N SER A 20 17.63 -0.33 -10.02
CA SER A 20 16.23 0.11 -10.17
C SER A 20 15.71 0.94 -9.00
N PHE A 21 16.45 0.98 -7.87
CA PHE A 21 16.02 1.58 -6.61
C PHE A 21 14.69 1.03 -6.07
N ASN A 22 14.31 -0.18 -6.49
CA ASN A 22 13.12 -0.84 -5.99
C ASN A 22 13.40 -1.51 -4.65
N ALA A 23 12.51 -1.27 -3.68
CA ALA A 23 12.53 -1.99 -2.42
C ALA A 23 12.06 -3.43 -2.64
N THR A 24 12.89 -4.41 -2.28
CA THR A 24 12.54 -5.83 -2.26
C THR A 24 12.33 -6.27 -0.82
N ILE A 25 11.19 -6.92 -0.55
CA ILE A 25 10.84 -7.46 0.76
C ILE A 25 10.72 -8.97 0.64
N LYS A 26 11.44 -9.70 1.50
CA LYS A 26 11.21 -11.14 1.72
C LYS A 26 10.36 -11.33 2.95
N MET A 27 9.42 -12.26 2.86
CA MET A 27 8.43 -12.49 3.90
C MET A 27 8.09 -13.97 4.02
N THR A 28 7.65 -14.34 5.22
CA THR A 28 7.15 -15.68 5.53
C THR A 28 5.73 -15.55 6.06
N ILE A 29 4.84 -16.38 5.51
CA ILE A 29 3.41 -16.43 5.85
C ILE A 29 3.14 -17.80 6.47
N ALA A 30 2.22 -17.86 7.43
CA ALA A 30 1.79 -19.12 8.03
C ALA A 30 1.27 -20.09 6.96
N GLU A 31 1.67 -21.36 7.02
CA GLU A 31 1.40 -22.36 5.98
C GLU A 31 -0.10 -22.63 5.74
N THR A 32 -0.92 -22.39 6.75
CA THR A 32 -2.38 -22.50 6.71
C THR A 32 -3.05 -21.42 5.87
N ILE A 33 -2.34 -20.33 5.56
CA ILE A 33 -2.87 -19.23 4.77
C ILE A 33 -2.45 -19.42 3.30
N LYS A 34 -3.43 -19.57 2.42
CA LYS A 34 -3.24 -19.62 0.98
C LYS A 34 -3.65 -18.29 0.36
N LEU A 35 -2.78 -17.74 -0.48
CA LEU A 35 -3.01 -16.45 -1.13
C LEU A 35 -3.38 -16.65 -2.61
N PRO A 36 -4.48 -16.06 -3.09
CA PRO A 36 -4.74 -15.91 -4.52
C PRO A 36 -3.61 -15.17 -5.24
N GLU A 37 -3.37 -15.47 -6.52
CA GLU A 37 -2.31 -14.84 -7.32
C GLU A 37 -2.51 -13.33 -7.53
N ASP A 38 -3.76 -12.87 -7.44
CA ASP A 38 -4.18 -11.48 -7.54
C ASP A 38 -4.21 -10.78 -6.17
N THR A 39 -3.58 -11.36 -5.14
CA THR A 39 -3.39 -10.69 -3.84
C THR A 39 -2.56 -9.43 -4.02
N VAL A 40 -3.01 -8.33 -3.39
CA VAL A 40 -2.28 -7.05 -3.38
C VAL A 40 -1.57 -6.86 -2.04
N ALA A 41 -0.28 -6.50 -2.09
CA ALA A 41 0.47 -6.09 -0.90
C ALA A 41 0.48 -4.56 -0.76
N VAL A 42 0.06 -4.06 0.40
CA VAL A 42 -0.06 -2.63 0.69
C VAL A 42 0.76 -2.29 1.93
N ILE A 43 1.55 -1.23 1.86
CA ILE A 43 2.17 -0.66 3.06
C ILE A 43 1.14 0.21 3.78
N SER A 44 0.83 -0.13 5.02
CA SER A 44 -0.14 0.57 5.86
C SER A 44 0.49 0.94 7.21
N SER A 45 -0.13 1.85 7.95
CA SER A 45 0.30 2.23 9.30
C SER A 45 -0.73 1.76 10.34
N GLU A 46 -0.26 1.43 11.53
CA GLU A 46 -1.15 1.23 12.68
C GLU A 46 -1.65 2.60 13.18
N GLY A 47 -2.93 2.90 12.96
CA GLY A 47 -3.48 4.22 13.29
C GLY A 47 -2.74 5.38 12.60
N LEU A 48 -2.68 6.53 13.28
CA LEU A 48 -2.08 7.75 12.74
C LEU A 48 -0.54 7.78 12.86
N VAL A 49 0.01 7.27 13.98
CA VAL A 49 1.43 7.43 14.35
C VAL A 49 2.13 6.09 14.60
N GLY A 50 1.44 4.97 14.38
CA GLY A 50 2.01 3.66 14.66
C GLY A 50 2.94 3.17 13.57
N GLU A 51 3.53 2.00 13.84
CA GLU A 51 4.49 1.37 12.95
C GLU A 51 3.85 1.01 11.59
N LYS A 52 4.69 1.05 10.54
CA LYS A 52 4.30 0.59 9.22
C LYS A 52 4.31 -0.94 9.17
N TYR A 53 3.32 -1.52 8.50
CA TYR A 53 3.22 -2.95 8.28
C TYR A 53 2.73 -3.27 6.87
N VAL A 54 3.03 -4.49 6.41
CA VAL A 54 2.46 -5.04 5.18
C VAL A 54 1.06 -5.57 5.46
N ARG A 55 0.06 -4.94 4.85
CA ARG A 55 -1.31 -5.44 4.73
C ARG A 55 -1.42 -6.24 3.44
N LEU A 56 -2.02 -7.41 3.51
CA LEU A 56 -2.32 -8.24 2.35
C LEU A 56 -3.83 -8.19 2.12
N GLU A 57 -4.21 -7.94 0.87
CA GLU A 57 -5.60 -7.91 0.41
C GLU A 57 -5.79 -9.05 -0.59
N PRO A 58 -6.31 -10.21 -0.16
CA PRO A 58 -6.59 -11.32 -1.05
C PRO A 58 -7.58 -10.93 -2.14
N GLY A 59 -7.27 -11.29 -3.38
CA GLY A 59 -8.19 -11.12 -4.50
C GLY A 59 -9.19 -12.26 -4.61
N ARG A 60 -9.70 -12.46 -5.83
CA ARG A 60 -10.75 -13.46 -6.12
C ARG A 60 -10.26 -14.56 -7.06
N SER A 61 -8.98 -14.57 -7.43
CA SER A 61 -8.42 -15.63 -8.27
C SER A 61 -8.54 -16.99 -7.57
N THR A 62 -8.86 -18.02 -8.35
CA THR A 62 -8.82 -19.42 -7.92
C THR A 62 -7.41 -19.98 -7.94
N THR A 63 -6.48 -19.34 -8.65
CA THR A 63 -5.07 -19.71 -8.71
C THR A 63 -4.35 -19.17 -7.48
N LEU A 64 -3.52 -20.01 -6.86
CA LEU A 64 -2.77 -19.65 -5.66
C LEU A 64 -1.32 -19.30 -5.97
N ILE A 65 -0.74 -18.38 -5.20
CA ILE A 65 0.69 -18.10 -5.21
C ILE A 65 1.44 -19.34 -4.69
N PRO A 66 2.37 -19.92 -5.45
CA PRO A 66 3.15 -21.07 -5.00
C PRO A 66 4.15 -20.67 -3.91
N ALA A 67 4.71 -21.67 -3.22
CA ALA A 67 5.82 -21.45 -2.30
C ALA A 67 7.00 -20.76 -3.02
N ASN A 68 7.64 -19.79 -2.35
CA ASN A 68 8.66 -18.91 -2.94
C ASN A 68 8.17 -18.06 -4.14
N GLY A 69 6.86 -18.01 -4.37
CA GLY A 69 6.24 -17.13 -5.34
C GLY A 69 6.37 -15.65 -4.98
N LYS A 70 5.92 -14.79 -5.89
CA LYS A 70 5.99 -13.33 -5.72
C LYS A 70 4.59 -12.73 -5.79
N ILE A 71 4.31 -11.80 -4.90
CA ILE A 71 3.17 -10.89 -5.04
C ILE A 71 3.54 -9.86 -6.11
N ARG A 72 2.74 -9.78 -7.16
CA ARG A 72 2.98 -8.86 -8.29
C ARG A 72 2.37 -7.50 -8.06
N GLU A 73 1.17 -7.48 -7.48
CA GLU A 73 0.44 -6.26 -7.24
C GLU A 73 0.86 -5.65 -5.90
N THR A 74 1.41 -4.43 -5.96
CA THR A 74 1.79 -3.68 -4.76
C THR A 74 1.21 -2.28 -4.81
N ARG A 75 0.82 -1.76 -3.65
CA ARG A 75 0.44 -0.35 -3.52
C ARG A 75 1.28 0.34 -2.47
N ASN A 76 1.76 1.52 -2.86
CA ASN A 76 2.50 2.40 -1.99
C ASN A 76 1.57 2.98 -0.91
N PHE A 77 2.19 3.27 0.24
CA PHE A 77 1.56 4.06 1.28
C PHE A 77 1.38 5.49 0.77
N ARG A 78 0.17 6.05 0.86
CA ARG A 78 -0.05 7.50 0.78
C ARG A 78 0.01 8.08 2.17
N SER A 79 0.83 9.10 2.35
CA SER A 79 0.91 9.80 3.64
C SER A 79 -0.36 10.61 3.89
N LEU A 80 -0.60 11.00 5.15
CA LEU A 80 -1.74 11.88 5.47
C LEU A 80 -1.50 13.25 4.85
N GLU A 81 -0.25 13.67 4.83
CA GLU A 81 0.26 14.91 4.26
C GLU A 81 -0.07 14.98 2.75
N ASP A 82 0.18 13.89 2.01
CA ASP A 82 -0.18 13.80 0.60
C ASP A 82 -1.69 13.99 0.39
N GLN A 83 -2.50 13.33 1.23
CA GLN A 83 -3.97 13.39 1.15
C GLN A 83 -4.52 14.78 1.52
N VAL A 84 -3.97 15.41 2.55
CA VAL A 84 -4.34 16.77 2.96
C VAL A 84 -3.95 17.77 1.86
N GLY A 85 -2.78 17.61 1.26
CA GLY A 85 -2.35 18.42 0.11
C GLY A 85 -3.32 18.29 -1.08
N GLU A 86 -3.73 17.06 -1.41
CA GLU A 86 -4.73 16.80 -2.46
C GLU A 86 -6.06 17.49 -2.17
N ILE A 87 -6.56 17.41 -0.92
CA ILE A 87 -7.81 18.08 -0.51
C ILE A 87 -7.70 19.61 -0.63
N ILE A 88 -6.61 20.20 -0.14
CA ILE A 88 -6.38 21.65 -0.23
C ILE A 88 -6.34 22.08 -1.70
N PHE A 89 -5.59 21.36 -2.54
CA PHE A 89 -5.51 21.63 -3.98
C PHE A 89 -6.89 21.59 -4.64
N LEU A 90 -7.69 20.55 -4.37
CA LEU A 90 -9.06 20.43 -4.89
C LEU A 90 -9.98 21.55 -4.39
N ALA A 91 -9.78 22.03 -3.15
CA ALA A 91 -10.56 23.14 -2.59
C ALA A 91 -10.17 24.50 -3.20
N THR A 92 -8.88 24.73 -3.46
CA THR A 92 -8.36 26.00 -4.00
C THR A 92 -8.49 26.10 -5.52
N ASN A 93 -8.51 24.97 -6.24
CA ASN A 93 -8.56 24.94 -7.71
C ASN A 93 -9.99 24.83 -8.27
N ARG A 94 -10.99 25.39 -7.57
CA ARG A 94 -12.35 25.54 -8.14
C ARG A 94 -12.33 26.60 -9.24
N PRO A 95 -12.67 26.27 -10.50
CA PRO A 95 -12.85 27.28 -11.52
C PRO A 95 -14.10 28.12 -11.15
N GLY A 96 -13.90 29.37 -10.72
CA GLY A 96 -15.02 30.30 -10.47
C GLY A 96 -14.91 31.28 -9.29
N ALA A 97 -13.75 31.50 -8.67
CA ALA A 97 -13.62 32.58 -7.68
C ALA A 97 -13.29 33.94 -8.35
N ALA A 98 -14.36 34.60 -8.79
CA ALA A 98 -14.56 36.05 -9.03
C ALA A 98 -13.40 36.91 -9.58
N ALA A 99 -13.55 37.40 -10.82
CA ALA A 99 -12.90 38.63 -11.26
C ALA A 99 -13.56 39.85 -10.57
N PRO A 100 -12.80 40.87 -10.13
CA PRO A 100 -13.37 42.09 -9.57
C PRO A 100 -14.19 42.84 -10.63
N PRO A 101 -15.26 43.57 -10.27
CA PRO A 101 -15.94 44.44 -11.22
C PRO A 101 -15.04 45.63 -11.54
N ASP A 102 -14.83 45.86 -12.83
CA ASP A 102 -14.03 46.97 -13.36
C ASP A 102 -14.56 48.32 -12.82
N MET A 103 -13.68 49.13 -12.22
CA MET A 103 -13.89 50.56 -11.95
C MET A 103 -13.27 51.40 -13.06
#